data_AF-A0A2K4FZH4-F1
#
_entry.id   AF-A0A2K4FZH4-F1
#
_cell.length_a   1.000
_cell.length_b   1.000
_cell.length_c   1.000
_cell.angle_alpha   90.00
_cell.angle_beta   90.00
_cell.angle_gamma   90.00
#
_symmetry.space_group_name_H-M   'P 1'
#
loop_
_entity.id
_entity.type
_entity.pdbx_description
1 polymer ?
#
loop_
_entity_poly.entity_id
_entity_poly.type
_entity_poly.pdbx_seq_one_letter_code
_entity_poly.pdbx_strand_id
1 'polypeptide(L)'
;MSLTQRVGWRRGVFALAVAAFIAWAAIAAQSEKEIVLMIGEPYEAMRQRSSAAIGPAIPGQVSFNMPQSDARLLFTDPQYGFVTPLARFFTVIYRNELIYSVRMSPQIEPLLLDDTLKVVLELQEQWR
;
A
#
# COMPACT_ATOMS: atom_id res chain seq x y z
N MET A 1 51.34 -7.97 5.03
CA MET A 1 50.24 -7.47 4.16
C MET A 1 50.47 -5.99 3.90
N SER A 2 50.70 -5.60 2.65
CA SER A 2 51.08 -4.22 2.31
C SER A 2 49.94 -3.23 2.57
N LEU A 3 50.28 -1.99 2.89
CA LEU A 3 49.33 -0.88 3.08
C LEU A 3 48.39 -0.70 1.87
N THR A 4 48.87 -1.01 0.67
CA THR A 4 48.10 -0.96 -0.59
C THR A 4 46.99 -2.02 -0.64
N GLN A 5 47.21 -3.23 -0.14
CA GLN A 5 46.20 -4.30 -0.06
C GLN A 5 45.07 -3.93 0.92
N ARG A 6 45.39 -3.32 2.06
CA ARG A 6 44.38 -2.85 3.03
C ARG A 6 43.52 -1.71 2.48
N VAL A 7 44.11 -0.79 1.71
CA VAL A 7 43.36 0.30 1.06
C VAL A 7 42.46 -0.22 -0.06
N GLY A 8 42.92 -1.19 -0.85
CA GLY A 8 42.09 -1.85 -1.87
C GLY A 8 40.89 -2.59 -1.28
N TRP A 9 41.10 -3.33 -0.18
CA TRP A 9 40.02 -4.03 0.54
C TRP A 9 38.98 -3.07 1.11
N ARG A 10 39.41 -1.98 1.76
CA ARG A 10 38.50 -0.98 2.33
C ARG A 10 37.67 -0.28 1.25
N ARG A 11 38.27 0.03 0.09
CA ARG A 11 37.55 0.59 -1.06
C ARG A 11 36.53 -0.40 -1.64
N GLY A 12 36.88 -1.68 -1.72
CA GLY A 12 35.95 -2.73 -2.15
C GLY A 12 34.74 -2.88 -1.23
N VAL A 13 34.96 -2.90 0.09
CA VAL A 13 33.87 -2.95 1.08
C VAL A 13 32.96 -1.72 1.00
N PHE A 14 33.55 -0.52 0.84
CA PHE A 14 32.77 0.71 0.67
C PHE A 14 31.92 0.69 -0.62
N ALA A 15 32.49 0.26 -1.74
CA ALA A 15 31.75 0.15 -2.99
C ALA A 15 30.58 -0.84 -2.90
N LEU A 16 30.78 -1.99 -2.24
CA LEU A 16 29.72 -2.95 -1.97
C LEU A 16 28.61 -2.39 -1.07
N ALA A 17 28.97 -1.66 -0.01
CA ALA A 17 28.00 -1.03 0.88
C ALA A 17 27.14 0.00 0.14
N VAL A 18 27.76 0.82 -0.73
CA VAL A 18 27.05 1.79 -1.57
C VAL A 18 26.12 1.07 -2.56
N ALA A 19 26.60 0.03 -3.23
CA ALA A 19 25.78 -0.75 -4.17
C ALA A 19 24.56 -1.38 -3.47
N ALA A 20 24.76 -1.96 -2.28
CA ALA A 20 23.67 -2.52 -1.48
C ALA A 20 22.65 -1.46 -1.06
N PHE A 21 23.11 -0.26 -0.66
CA PHE A 21 22.22 0.84 -0.30
C PHE A 21 21.40 1.33 -1.50
N ILE A 22 22.02 1.48 -2.67
CA ILE A 22 21.31 1.86 -3.90
C ILE A 22 20.27 0.81 -4.27
N ALA A 23 20.63 -0.48 -4.24
CA ALA A 23 19.70 -1.56 -4.54
C ALA A 23 18.50 -1.54 -3.57
N TRP A 24 18.75 -1.37 -2.27
CA TRP A 24 17.69 -1.28 -1.27
C TRP A 24 16.77 -0.08 -1.50
N ALA A 25 17.33 1.11 -1.75
CA ALA A 25 16.56 2.31 -2.04
C ALA A 25 15.70 2.16 -3.32
N ALA A 26 16.24 1.53 -4.36
CA ALA A 26 15.52 1.27 -5.60
C ALA A 26 14.34 0.30 -5.37
N ILE A 27 14.56 -0.79 -4.62
CA ILE A 27 13.48 -1.74 -4.26
C ILE A 27 12.38 -1.03 -3.47
N ALA A 28 12.74 -0.22 -2.46
CA ALA A 28 11.78 0.51 -1.63
C ALA A 28 10.97 1.56 -2.43
N ALA A 29 11.61 2.20 -3.42
CA ALA A 29 10.95 3.16 -4.31
C ALA A 29 9.98 2.49 -5.29
N GLN A 30 10.31 1.29 -5.77
CA GLN A 30 9.49 0.58 -6.77
C GLN A 30 8.38 -0.29 -6.15
N SER A 31 8.45 -0.55 -4.83
CA SER A 31 7.47 -1.37 -4.12
C SER A 31 6.07 -0.74 -4.19
N GLU A 32 5.08 -1.57 -4.52
CA GLU A 32 3.67 -1.18 -4.48
C GLU A 32 3.31 -0.62 -3.09
N LYS A 33 2.49 0.42 -3.09
CA LYS A 33 2.06 1.07 -1.86
C LYS A 33 0.74 0.48 -1.39
N GLU A 34 0.56 0.47 -0.08
CA GLU A 34 -0.57 -0.17 0.57
C GLU A 34 -1.17 0.78 1.59
N ILE A 35 -2.50 0.76 1.63
CA ILE A 35 -3.30 1.30 2.73
C ILE A 35 -3.76 0.12 3.55
N VAL A 36 -3.23 -0.01 4.76
CA VAL A 36 -3.53 -1.11 5.69
C VAL A 36 -4.54 -0.58 6.69
N LEU A 37 -5.81 -0.99 6.59
CA LEU A 37 -6.85 -0.45 7.45
C LEU A 37 -7.92 -1.43 7.91
N MET A 38 -8.65 -1.03 8.94
CA MET A 38 -9.88 -1.62 9.44
C MET A 38 -10.91 -0.50 9.62
N ILE A 39 -12.18 -0.75 9.28
CA ILE A 39 -13.24 0.24 9.53
C ILE A 39 -13.42 0.42 11.05
N GLY A 40 -13.60 1.67 11.48
CA GLY A 40 -13.77 2.06 12.87
C GLY A 40 -12.48 2.37 13.62
N GLU A 41 -11.31 2.11 13.03
CA GLU A 41 -10.04 2.45 13.68
C GLU A 41 -9.70 3.95 13.55
N PRO A 42 -8.81 4.49 14.41
CA PRO A 42 -8.27 5.84 14.27
C PRO A 42 -7.51 6.03 12.96
N TYR A 43 -7.85 7.08 12.21
CA TYR A 43 -7.25 7.43 10.93
C TYR A 43 -5.74 7.58 11.02
N GLU A 44 -5.22 8.19 12.08
CA GLU A 44 -3.77 8.37 12.26
C GLU A 44 -3.03 7.05 12.52
N ALA A 45 -3.67 6.06 13.14
CA ALA A 45 -3.07 4.73 13.32
C ALA A 45 -2.90 4.01 11.97
N MET A 46 -3.93 4.07 11.12
CA MET A 46 -3.86 3.61 9.74
C MET A 46 -2.77 4.35 8.95
N ARG A 47 -2.73 5.69 9.06
CA ARG A 47 -1.77 6.53 8.33
C ARG A 47 -0.32 6.19 8.67
N GLN A 48 -0.01 5.90 9.93
CA GLN A 48 1.33 5.54 10.38
C GLN A 48 1.75 4.12 9.97
N ARG A 49 0.80 3.19 9.90
CA ARG A 49 1.04 1.79 9.54
C ARG A 49 1.12 1.57 8.02
N SER A 50 0.43 2.39 7.25
CA SER A 50 0.34 2.27 5.79
C SER A 50 1.62 2.72 5.10
N SER A 51 1.99 2.05 4.01
CA SER A 51 3.17 2.41 3.21
C SER A 51 2.86 3.51 2.18
N ALA A 52 1.59 3.68 1.81
CA ALA A 52 1.16 4.76 0.93
C ALA A 52 1.08 6.09 1.69
N ALA A 53 1.75 7.12 1.17
CA ALA A 53 1.68 8.46 1.75
C ALA A 53 0.28 9.03 1.59
N ILE A 54 -0.37 9.40 2.69
CA ILE A 54 -1.71 9.99 2.72
C ILE A 54 -1.73 11.14 3.75
N GLY A 55 -2.50 12.19 3.46
CA GLY A 55 -2.60 13.38 4.33
C GLY A 55 -3.20 13.06 5.70
N PRO A 56 -2.98 13.92 6.72
CA PRO A 56 -3.58 13.75 8.04
C PRO A 56 -5.09 13.96 8.02
N ALA A 57 -5.80 13.47 9.04
CA ALA A 57 -7.22 13.77 9.21
C ALA A 57 -7.44 15.22 9.65
N ILE A 58 -8.58 15.81 9.22
CA ILE A 58 -9.05 17.09 9.74
C ILE A 58 -9.84 16.83 11.03
N PRO A 59 -9.44 17.39 12.19
CA PRO A 59 -10.07 17.10 13.48
C PRO A 59 -11.56 17.43 13.52
N GLY A 60 -12.37 16.54 14.10
CA GLY A 60 -13.80 16.74 14.33
C GLY A 60 -14.67 16.91 13.07
N GLN A 61 -14.17 16.56 11.88
CA GLN A 61 -14.90 16.70 10.61
C GLN A 61 -15.21 15.36 9.97
N VAL A 62 -16.19 15.38 9.04
CA VAL A 62 -16.37 14.34 8.03
C VAL A 62 -15.63 14.77 6.79
N SER A 63 -14.61 14.01 6.40
CA SER A 63 -13.82 14.32 5.21
C SER A 63 -13.22 13.03 4.64
N PHE A 64 -12.40 13.17 3.60
CA PHE A 64 -11.65 12.07 3.02
C PHE A 64 -10.26 12.55 2.63
N ASN A 65 -9.35 11.60 2.51
CA ASN A 65 -8.05 11.81 1.90
C ASN A 65 -7.80 10.73 0.84
N MET A 66 -6.95 11.06 -0.12
CA MET A 66 -6.49 10.14 -1.16
C MET A 66 -4.98 9.93 -0.99
N PRO A 67 -4.48 8.68 -1.09
CA PRO A 67 -3.05 8.44 -1.15
C PRO A 67 -2.42 9.18 -2.33
N GLN A 68 -1.16 9.61 -2.19
CA GLN A 68 -0.44 10.36 -3.22
C GLN A 68 0.02 9.47 -4.40
N SER A 69 -0.21 8.17 -4.30
CA SER A 69 0.15 7.15 -5.29
C SER A 69 -1.00 6.17 -5.46
N ASP A 70 -0.96 5.38 -6.53
CA ASP A 70 -1.76 4.16 -6.60
C ASP A 70 -1.47 3.28 -5.37
N ALA A 71 -2.50 2.62 -4.86
CA ALA A 71 -2.37 1.79 -3.66
C ALA A 71 -3.31 0.59 -3.65
N ARG A 72 -2.87 -0.49 -3.01
CA ARG A 72 -3.71 -1.64 -2.66
C ARG A 72 -4.39 -1.38 -1.32
N LEU A 73 -5.59 -1.91 -1.14
CA LEU A 73 -6.20 -2.02 0.19
C LEU A 73 -5.78 -3.35 0.81
N LEU A 74 -5.17 -3.28 1.98
CA LEU A 74 -5.09 -4.39 2.94
C LEU A 74 -6.18 -4.18 3.97
N PHE A 75 -7.32 -4.84 3.77
CA PHE A 75 -8.42 -4.79 4.72
C PHE A 75 -8.17 -5.80 5.83
N THR A 76 -7.90 -5.32 7.03
CA THR A 76 -7.43 -6.11 8.18
C THR A 76 -8.54 -6.45 9.17
N ASP A 77 -9.77 -6.54 8.68
CA ASP A 77 -10.91 -7.00 9.50
C ASP A 77 -10.68 -8.45 9.97
N PRO A 78 -10.91 -8.76 11.26
CA PRO A 78 -10.66 -10.11 11.81
C PRO A 78 -11.48 -11.23 11.17
N GLN A 79 -12.65 -10.93 10.61
CA GLN A 79 -13.56 -11.91 10.04
C GLN A 79 -13.59 -11.84 8.50
N TYR A 80 -13.50 -10.64 7.95
CA TYR A 80 -13.70 -10.39 6.52
C TYR A 80 -12.47 -9.76 5.85
N GLY A 81 -11.27 -9.98 6.37
CA GLY A 81 -10.05 -9.41 5.82
C GLY A 81 -9.74 -9.87 4.38
N PHE A 82 -9.26 -8.96 3.54
CA PHE A 82 -8.87 -9.24 2.16
C PHE A 82 -7.85 -8.23 1.63
N VAL A 83 -7.24 -8.56 0.48
CA VAL A 83 -6.33 -7.67 -0.26
C VAL A 83 -6.91 -7.37 -1.63
N THR A 84 -6.90 -6.10 -2.05
CA THR A 84 -7.32 -5.72 -3.40
C THR A 84 -6.15 -5.69 -4.39
N PRO A 85 -6.45 -5.75 -5.70
CA PRO A 85 -5.53 -5.25 -6.72
C PRO A 85 -5.23 -3.75 -6.53
N LEU A 86 -4.20 -3.28 -7.21
CA LEU A 86 -3.76 -1.88 -7.19
C LEU A 86 -4.87 -0.97 -7.76
N ALA A 87 -5.26 0.06 -6.99
CA ALA A 87 -6.28 1.02 -7.39
C ALA A 87 -5.68 2.37 -7.81
N ARG A 88 -6.15 2.91 -8.95
CA ARG A 88 -5.80 4.25 -9.43
C ARG A 88 -6.45 5.34 -8.59
N PHE A 89 -7.69 5.09 -8.17
CA PHE A 89 -8.45 5.97 -7.30
C PHE A 89 -8.76 5.25 -6.01
N PHE A 90 -8.32 5.82 -4.90
CA PHE A 90 -8.50 5.30 -3.56
C PHE A 90 -8.77 6.46 -2.62
N THR A 91 -9.94 6.50 -1.99
CA THR A 91 -10.24 7.45 -0.91
C THR A 91 -10.53 6.72 0.38
N VAL A 92 -9.91 7.19 1.47
CA VAL A 92 -10.23 6.79 2.84
C VAL A 92 -11.08 7.91 3.44
N ILE A 93 -12.28 7.55 3.88
CA ILE A 93 -13.28 8.49 4.38
C ILE A 93 -13.40 8.31 5.89
N TYR A 94 -13.34 9.41 6.61
CA TYR A 94 -13.33 9.44 8.07
C TYR A 94 -14.33 10.45 8.63
N ARG A 95 -14.79 10.19 9.85
CA ARG A 95 -15.68 11.05 10.64
C ARG A 95 -15.12 11.12 12.05
N ASN A 96 -14.86 12.32 12.55
CA ASN A 96 -14.26 12.52 13.87
C ASN A 96 -12.99 11.65 14.03
N GLU A 97 -12.14 11.70 13.00
CA GLU A 97 -10.88 10.94 12.91
C GLU A 97 -11.00 9.40 12.94
N LEU A 98 -12.21 8.84 12.90
CA LEU A 98 -12.43 7.39 12.75
C LEU A 98 -12.76 7.06 11.29
N ILE A 99 -12.11 6.02 10.77
CA ILE A 99 -12.38 5.53 9.41
C ILE A 99 -13.78 4.93 9.40
N TYR A 100 -14.64 5.33 8.45
CA TYR A 100 -15.98 4.74 8.34
C TYR A 100 -16.30 4.22 6.93
N SER A 101 -15.53 4.58 5.92
CA SER A 101 -15.74 4.08 4.56
C SER A 101 -14.47 4.18 3.73
N VAL A 102 -14.39 3.31 2.73
CA VAL A 102 -13.41 3.37 1.65
C VAL A 102 -14.16 3.46 0.33
N ARG A 103 -13.62 4.21 -0.64
CA ARG A 103 -14.09 4.16 -2.02
C ARG A 103 -12.89 3.97 -2.94
N MET A 104 -12.97 2.94 -3.78
CA MET A 104 -11.96 2.58 -4.78
C MET A 104 -12.65 2.38 -6.12
N SER A 105 -12.08 2.92 -7.21
CA SER A 105 -12.38 2.58 -8.61
C SER A 105 -11.87 3.69 -9.54
N PRO A 106 -11.13 3.37 -10.63
CA PRO A 106 -10.88 2.02 -11.15
C PRO A 106 -9.64 1.34 -10.54
N GLN A 107 -9.57 0.01 -10.68
CA GLN A 107 -8.32 -0.74 -10.59
C GLN A 107 -7.41 -0.39 -11.77
N ILE A 108 -6.09 -0.51 -11.58
CA ILE A 108 -5.09 -0.22 -12.64
C ILE A 108 -5.23 -1.23 -13.76
N GLU A 109 -5.28 -2.50 -13.40
CA GLU A 109 -5.41 -3.61 -14.35
C GLU A 109 -6.87 -4.07 -14.39
N PRO A 110 -7.48 -4.13 -15.59
CA PRO A 110 -8.79 -4.74 -15.73
C PRO A 110 -8.69 -6.25 -15.47
N LEU A 111 -9.79 -6.84 -15.00
CA LEU A 111 -9.89 -8.29 -14.91
C LEU A 111 -9.81 -8.91 -16.30
N LEU A 112 -9.19 -10.08 -16.39
CA LEU A 112 -9.24 -10.90 -17.60
C LEU A 112 -10.69 -11.39 -17.80
N LEU A 113 -11.02 -11.78 -19.04
CA LEU A 113 -12.37 -12.23 -19.37
C LEU A 113 -12.81 -13.41 -18.50
N ASP A 114 -11.93 -14.40 -18.33
CA ASP A 114 -12.23 -15.61 -17.55
C ASP A 114 -12.48 -15.28 -16.07
N ASP A 115 -11.66 -14.41 -15.48
CA ASP A 115 -11.83 -13.95 -14.10
C ASP A 115 -13.12 -13.13 -13.93
N THR A 116 -13.44 -12.30 -14.93
CA THR A 116 -14.68 -11.53 -14.95
C THR A 116 -15.89 -12.47 -14.97
N LEU A 117 -15.87 -13.48 -15.84
CA LEU A 117 -16.95 -14.47 -15.92
C LEU A 117 -17.10 -15.24 -14.62
N LYS A 118 -16.00 -15.63 -13.99
CA LYS A 118 -16.01 -16.30 -12.69
C LYS A 118 -16.70 -15.44 -11.63
N VAL A 119 -16.31 -14.17 -11.48
CA VAL A 119 -16.94 -13.25 -10.50
C VAL A 119 -18.44 -13.09 -10.78
N VAL A 120 -18.83 -12.94 -12.03
CA VAL A 120 -20.25 -12.78 -12.41
C VAL A 120 -21.06 -14.03 -12.05
N LEU A 121 -20.52 -15.23 -12.30
CA LEU A 121 -21.20 -16.49 -11.98
C LEU A 121 -21.30 -16.73 -10.47
N GLU A 122 -20.25 -16.43 -9.71
CA GLU A 122 -20.26 -16.52 -8.24
C GLU A 122 -21.29 -15.57 -7.63
N LEU A 123 -21.40 -14.34 -8.14
CA LEU A 123 -22.43 -13.38 -7.71
C LEU A 123 -23.84 -13.88 -8.06
N GLN A 124 -24.02 -14.48 -9.24
CA GLN A 124 -25.30 -15.05 -9.64
C GLN A 124 -25.72 -16.19 -8.71
N GLU A 125 -24.78 -17.04 -8.27
CA GLU A 125 -25.05 -18.15 -7.36
C GLU A 125 -25.47 -17.66 -5.97
N GLN A 126 -24.88 -16.58 -5.46
CA GLN A 126 -25.29 -15.98 -4.18
C GLN A 126 -26.74 -15.48 -4.16
N TRP A 127 -27.34 -15.23 -5.33
CA TRP A 127 -28.71 -14.75 -5.46
C TRP A 127 -29.71 -15.85 -5.86
N ARG A 128 -29.25 -17.10 -5.99
CA ARG A 128 -30.11 -18.28 -6.21
C ARG A 128 -30.45 -18.95 -4.88
#